data_AF-A0AAU2TY06-F1
#
_entry.id   AF-A0AAU2TY06-F1
#
_cell.length_a   1.000
_cell.length_b   1.000
_cell.length_c   1.000
_cell.angle_alpha   90.00
_cell.angle_beta   90.00
_cell.angle_gamma   90.00
#
_symmetry.space_group_name_H-M   'P 1'
#
loop_
_entity.id
_entity.type
_entity.pdbx_description
1 polymer ?
#
loop_
_entity_poly.entity_id
_entity_poly.type
_entity_poly.pdbx_seq_one_letter_code
_entity_poly.pdbx_strand_id
1 'polypeptide(L)'
;MLTEVTATRYLAPLRAGGSVPAVVEADDLGTYVVKFTGSAQGRKALVAEVIVGELARALGLRFPELVLVRFDPAIAEREPHQEVRELHAASAGLNLGMDFLPGAEDFTPEVAEAFPVEPLEAGRIVWLDALTVNVDRTVHSSNLMVWPTFGIAPPRLWLIDHGAALVFHHRWDGADPEKRYDFRHHALGRCAPDTRAADAELAPRVTEELLRRIVAEVPDAWLTGEAGFTTPDAVREAYVRYLHARVRASAAWLPTDFPAPEELAADEARRAARTRQGRPDWLKRVPDLHGRPAAEQDWSVHLG
;
A
#
# COMPACT_ATOMS: atom_id res chain seq x y z
N MET A 1 5.10 6.00 21.18
CA MET A 1 4.78 4.60 21.47
C MET A 1 3.36 4.36 20.98
N LEU A 2 3.17 3.40 20.09
CA LEU A 2 1.87 3.05 19.51
C LEU A 2 0.91 2.70 20.64
N THR A 3 -0.34 3.10 20.47
CA THR A 3 -1.41 2.78 21.42
C THR A 3 -1.59 1.26 21.46
N GLU A 4 -1.68 0.71 22.66
CA GLU A 4 -1.99 -0.71 22.87
C GLU A 4 -3.48 -0.88 23.18
N VAL A 5 -4.13 -1.81 22.48
CA VAL A 5 -5.56 -2.11 22.60
C VAL A 5 -5.76 -3.63 22.73
N THR A 6 -6.90 -4.04 23.29
CA THR A 6 -7.27 -5.46 23.39
C THR A 6 -8.35 -5.78 22.37
N ALA A 7 -8.13 -6.78 21.51
CA ALA A 7 -9.17 -7.25 20.61
C ALA A 7 -10.30 -7.89 21.43
N THR A 8 -11.52 -7.39 21.26
CA THR A 8 -12.72 -7.85 21.98
C THR A 8 -13.60 -8.72 21.13
N ARG A 9 -13.58 -8.53 19.80
CA ARG A 9 -14.42 -9.30 18.87
C ARG A 9 -13.76 -9.51 17.52
N TYR A 10 -13.73 -10.75 17.04
CA TYR A 10 -13.38 -11.07 15.66
C TYR A 10 -14.61 -10.88 14.75
N LEU A 11 -14.48 -10.04 13.73
CA LEU A 11 -15.56 -9.76 12.79
C LEU A 11 -15.49 -10.65 11.55
N ALA A 12 -14.36 -10.58 10.83
CA ALA A 12 -14.19 -11.33 9.58
C ALA A 12 -12.72 -11.46 9.18
N PRO A 13 -12.33 -12.56 8.51
CA PRO A 13 -11.06 -12.63 7.81
C PRO A 13 -11.10 -11.78 6.53
N LEU A 14 -10.00 -11.10 6.23
CA LEU A 14 -9.74 -10.50 4.94
C LEU A 14 -8.96 -11.50 4.08
N ARG A 15 -9.61 -11.95 3.00
CA ARG A 15 -9.06 -12.97 2.10
C ARG A 15 -8.22 -12.31 1.01
N ALA A 16 -7.13 -11.66 1.40
CA ALA A 16 -6.15 -11.08 0.48
C ALA A 16 -4.79 -11.74 0.72
N GLY A 17 -4.28 -12.44 -0.30
CA GLY A 17 -2.95 -13.05 -0.27
C GLY A 17 -2.74 -14.09 0.84
N GLY A 18 -1.47 -14.38 1.14
CA GLY A 18 -1.06 -15.41 2.10
C GLY A 18 -0.96 -14.96 3.57
N SER A 19 -1.23 -13.70 3.88
CA SER A 19 -1.12 -13.14 5.24
C SER A 19 -2.40 -13.24 6.06
N VAL A 20 -3.55 -13.44 5.39
CA VAL A 20 -4.91 -13.61 5.97
C VAL A 20 -5.16 -12.69 7.18
N PRO A 21 -5.09 -11.36 7.00
CA PRO A 21 -5.42 -10.44 8.08
C PRO A 21 -6.90 -10.54 8.46
N ALA A 22 -7.29 -9.96 9.59
CA ALA A 22 -8.68 -9.99 10.05
C ALA A 22 -9.15 -8.63 10.55
N VAL A 23 -10.45 -8.36 10.42
CA VAL A 23 -11.10 -7.20 11.02
C VAL A 23 -11.55 -7.58 12.44
N VAL A 24 -11.16 -6.77 13.42
CA VAL A 24 -11.55 -6.92 14.83
C VAL A 24 -12.07 -5.62 15.41
N GLU A 25 -12.96 -5.72 16.40
CA GLU A 25 -13.27 -4.61 17.32
C GLU A 25 -12.33 -4.70 18.54
N ALA A 26 -11.97 -3.55 19.11
CA ALA A 26 -11.14 -3.48 20.31
C ALA A 26 -11.85 -2.80 21.50
N ASP A 27 -11.17 -2.78 22.65
CA ASP A 27 -11.67 -2.23 23.92
C ASP A 27 -11.78 -0.70 23.95
N ASP A 28 -11.13 -0.01 23.02
CA ASP A 28 -11.22 1.43 22.81
C ASP A 28 -12.35 1.84 21.84
N LEU A 29 -13.22 0.90 21.47
CA LEU A 29 -14.30 1.06 20.49
C LEU A 29 -13.83 1.24 19.03
N GLY A 30 -12.53 1.06 18.75
CA GLY A 30 -11.96 1.08 17.41
C GLY A 30 -12.23 -0.21 16.63
N THR A 31 -12.18 -0.11 15.30
CA THR A 31 -12.18 -1.26 14.38
C THR A 31 -10.85 -1.32 13.65
N TYR A 32 -10.18 -2.47 13.69
CA TYR A 32 -8.83 -2.61 13.16
C TYR A 32 -8.71 -3.78 12.20
N VAL A 33 -7.93 -3.59 11.14
CA VAL A 33 -7.32 -4.67 10.37
C VAL A 33 -6.08 -5.17 11.11
N VAL A 34 -6.13 -6.40 11.62
CA VAL A 34 -5.04 -7.04 12.34
C VAL A 34 -4.18 -7.85 11.39
N LYS A 35 -2.88 -7.53 11.36
CA LYS A 35 -1.83 -8.35 10.75
C LYS A 35 -1.19 -9.23 11.82
N PHE A 36 -1.28 -10.55 11.61
CA PHE A 36 -0.89 -11.54 12.59
C PHE A 36 0.61 -11.85 12.56
N THR A 37 1.22 -11.94 13.73
CA THR A 37 2.65 -12.28 13.94
C THR A 37 3.00 -13.69 13.47
N GLY A 38 2.05 -14.63 13.56
CA GLY A 38 2.20 -16.00 13.07
C GLY A 38 2.02 -16.17 11.57
N SER A 39 1.78 -15.10 10.81
CA SER A 39 1.62 -15.17 9.35
C SER A 39 2.92 -15.60 8.66
N ALA A 40 2.80 -16.18 7.47
CA ALA A 40 3.96 -16.65 6.69
C ALA A 40 4.94 -15.52 6.30
N GLN A 41 4.47 -14.27 6.26
CA GLN A 41 5.31 -13.09 6.02
C GLN A 41 6.24 -12.78 7.21
N GLY A 42 5.87 -13.23 8.42
CA GLY A 42 6.65 -13.13 9.63
C GLY A 42 6.77 -11.72 10.20
N ARG A 43 7.50 -11.62 11.32
CA ARG A 43 7.65 -10.38 12.11
C ARG A 43 8.24 -9.22 11.30
N LYS A 44 9.12 -9.49 10.33
CA LYS A 44 9.75 -8.45 9.49
C LYS A 44 8.74 -7.63 8.69
N ALA A 45 7.66 -8.24 8.21
CA ALA A 45 6.60 -7.51 7.53
C ALA A 45 5.90 -6.53 8.48
N LEU A 46 5.67 -6.91 9.73
CA LEU A 46 5.10 -6.00 10.75
C LEU A 46 6.07 -4.86 11.08
N VAL A 47 7.37 -5.16 11.17
CA VAL A 47 8.42 -4.14 11.37
C VAL A 47 8.43 -3.14 10.21
N ALA A 48 8.35 -3.62 8.96
CA ALA A 48 8.28 -2.76 7.79
C ALA A 48 7.00 -1.91 7.78
N GLU A 49 5.86 -2.48 8.14
CA GLU A 49 4.61 -1.75 8.26
C GLU A 49 4.70 -0.57 9.23
N VAL A 50 5.24 -0.81 10.43
CA VAL A 50 5.42 0.25 11.44
C VAL A 50 6.39 1.31 10.96
N ILE A 51 7.59 0.92 10.50
CA ILE A 51 8.62 1.88 10.10
C ILE A 51 8.16 2.74 8.92
N VAL A 52 7.60 2.12 7.88
CA VAL A 52 7.21 2.83 6.66
C VAL A 52 5.90 3.59 6.87
N GLY A 53 4.92 3.02 7.56
CA GLY A 53 3.65 3.66 7.88
C GLY A 53 3.82 4.91 8.74
N GLU A 54 4.57 4.82 9.83
CA GLU A 54 4.84 5.99 10.69
C GLU A 54 5.74 7.03 10.00
N LEU A 55 6.66 6.60 9.14
CA LEU A 55 7.40 7.53 8.27
C LEU A 55 6.48 8.24 7.29
N ALA A 56 5.55 7.54 6.65
CA ALA A 56 4.56 8.12 5.75
C ALA A 56 3.73 9.19 6.49
N ARG A 57 3.19 8.86 7.67
CA ARG A 57 2.42 9.79 8.52
C ARG A 57 3.25 11.02 8.92
N ALA A 58 4.49 10.83 9.37
CA ALA A 58 5.39 11.93 9.73
C ALA A 58 5.75 12.85 8.54
N LEU A 59 5.74 12.31 7.32
CA LEU A 59 5.95 13.05 6.08
C LEU A 59 4.65 13.67 5.52
N GLY A 60 3.51 13.47 6.18
CA GLY A 60 2.21 14.02 5.78
C GLY A 60 1.51 13.23 4.67
N LEU A 61 1.95 12.00 4.41
CA LEU A 61 1.21 11.06 3.57
C LEU A 61 0.10 10.39 4.37
N ARG A 62 -1.00 10.04 3.70
CA ARG A 62 -2.18 9.45 4.35
C ARG A 62 -1.97 7.95 4.47
N PHE A 63 -1.79 7.50 5.70
CA PHE A 63 -1.67 6.11 6.06
C PHE A 63 -2.48 5.89 7.34
N PRO A 64 -3.29 4.82 7.45
CA PRO A 64 -4.14 4.60 8.61
C PRO A 64 -3.32 4.54 9.90
N GLU A 65 -3.94 4.84 11.03
CA GLU A 65 -3.25 4.77 12.31
C GLU A 65 -2.89 3.33 12.66
N LEU A 66 -1.70 3.14 13.25
CA LEU A 66 -1.26 1.84 13.74
C LEU A 66 -1.45 1.74 15.25
N VAL A 67 -1.85 0.56 15.69
CA VAL A 67 -1.98 0.19 17.10
C VAL A 67 -1.34 -1.17 17.35
N LEU A 68 -0.98 -1.44 18.60
CA LEU A 68 -0.60 -2.78 19.03
C LEU A 68 -1.84 -3.49 19.57
N VAL A 69 -2.16 -4.64 19.01
CA VAL A 69 -3.39 -5.39 19.36
C VAL A 69 -3.03 -6.62 20.17
N ARG A 70 -3.51 -6.71 21.41
CA ARG A 70 -3.52 -7.97 22.15
C ARG A 70 -4.66 -8.84 21.64
N PHE A 71 -4.32 -9.98 21.06
CA PHE A 71 -5.24 -10.93 20.45
C PHE A 71 -5.27 -12.23 21.26
N ASP A 72 -6.47 -12.61 21.71
CA ASP A 72 -6.76 -13.93 22.27
C ASP A 72 -7.44 -14.80 21.20
N PRO A 73 -6.85 -15.92 20.76
CA PRO A 73 -7.45 -16.80 19.75
C PRO A 73 -8.88 -17.27 20.08
N ALA A 74 -9.29 -17.26 21.35
CA ALA A 74 -10.64 -17.62 21.77
C ALA A 74 -11.73 -16.76 21.11
N ILE A 75 -11.45 -15.48 20.81
CA ILE A 75 -12.45 -14.60 20.16
C ILE A 75 -12.75 -15.02 18.71
N ALA A 76 -11.88 -15.84 18.11
CA ALA A 76 -11.97 -16.33 16.74
C ALA A 76 -12.20 -17.84 16.65
N GLU A 77 -12.64 -18.49 17.74
CA GLU A 77 -12.84 -19.96 17.81
C GLU A 77 -13.77 -20.51 16.71
N ARG A 78 -14.73 -19.69 16.25
CA ARG A 78 -15.72 -20.05 15.22
C ARG A 78 -15.19 -19.97 13.79
N GLU A 79 -13.91 -19.63 13.58
CA GLU A 79 -13.31 -19.58 12.25
C GLU A 79 -13.37 -20.96 11.56
N PRO A 80 -14.08 -21.12 10.44
CA PRO A 80 -14.28 -22.42 9.80
C PRO A 80 -13.01 -23.01 9.19
N HIS A 81 -12.05 -22.18 8.76
CA HIS A 81 -10.85 -22.64 8.04
C HIS A 81 -9.74 -23.05 9.03
N GLN A 82 -9.25 -24.29 8.91
CA GLN A 82 -8.23 -24.84 9.80
C GLN A 82 -6.92 -24.04 9.77
N GLU A 83 -6.44 -23.71 8.57
CA GLU A 83 -5.20 -22.93 8.38
C GLU A 83 -5.26 -21.57 9.08
N VAL A 84 -6.44 -20.93 9.08
CA VAL A 84 -6.66 -19.64 9.75
C VAL A 84 -6.73 -19.80 11.28
N ARG A 85 -7.32 -20.89 11.79
CA ARG A 85 -7.28 -21.20 13.23
C ARG A 85 -5.86 -21.46 13.72
N GLU A 86 -5.05 -22.18 12.93
CA GLU A 86 -3.64 -22.43 13.25
C GLU A 86 -2.83 -21.12 13.26
N LEU A 87 -3.07 -20.24 12.28
CA LEU A 87 -2.52 -18.88 12.27
C LEU A 87 -2.91 -18.09 13.53
N HIS A 88 -4.20 -18.08 13.89
CA HIS A 88 -4.68 -17.39 15.10
C HIS A 88 -4.01 -17.94 16.35
N ALA A 89 -3.94 -19.27 16.52
CA ALA A 89 -3.28 -19.91 17.65
C ALA A 89 -1.80 -19.55 17.76
N ALA A 90 -1.08 -19.51 16.63
CA ALA A 90 0.32 -19.09 16.57
C ALA A 90 0.52 -17.59 16.84
N SER A 91 -0.56 -16.80 16.81
CA SER A 91 -0.53 -15.34 16.93
C SER A 91 -1.14 -14.85 18.25
N ALA A 92 -1.28 -15.71 19.25
CA ALA A 92 -1.72 -15.30 20.59
C ALA A 92 -0.79 -14.21 21.17
N GLY A 93 -1.38 -13.15 21.71
CA GLY A 93 -0.63 -12.01 22.27
C GLY A 93 -0.55 -10.83 21.30
N LEU A 94 0.63 -10.21 21.20
CA LEU A 94 0.80 -8.90 20.57
C LEU A 94 0.89 -8.99 19.04
N ASN A 95 0.00 -8.29 18.34
CA ASN A 95 -0.05 -8.19 16.88
C ASN A 95 -0.12 -6.73 16.44
N LEU A 96 -0.09 -6.48 15.14
CA LEU A 96 -0.22 -5.12 14.58
C LEU A 96 -1.67 -4.89 14.13
N GLY A 97 -2.29 -3.84 14.63
CA GLY A 97 -3.56 -3.32 14.13
C GLY A 97 -3.33 -2.09 13.26
N MET A 98 -4.15 -1.96 12.24
CA MET A 98 -4.24 -0.80 11.37
C MET A 98 -5.70 -0.33 11.37
N ASP A 99 -5.94 0.97 11.53
CA ASP A 99 -7.29 1.52 11.52
C ASP A 99 -8.04 1.12 10.25
N PHE A 100 -9.26 0.61 10.42
CA PHE A 100 -10.07 0.12 9.32
C PHE A 100 -10.77 1.29 8.63
N LEU A 101 -10.48 1.52 7.34
CA LEU A 101 -11.09 2.59 6.54
C LEU A 101 -12.45 2.12 5.98
N PRO A 102 -13.60 2.51 6.57
CA PRO A 102 -14.87 1.93 6.17
C PRO A 102 -15.29 2.46 4.80
N GLY A 103 -15.68 1.56 3.91
CA GLY A 103 -16.09 1.89 2.53
C GLY A 103 -14.95 2.33 1.62
N ALA A 104 -13.69 2.18 2.03
CA ALA A 104 -12.55 2.37 1.14
C ALA A 104 -12.56 1.31 0.03
N GLU A 105 -12.17 1.71 -1.17
CA GLU A 105 -12.03 0.84 -2.34
C GLU A 105 -10.57 0.78 -2.80
N ASP A 106 -10.16 -0.37 -3.34
CA ASP A 106 -8.81 -0.53 -3.89
C ASP A 106 -8.60 0.43 -5.06
N PHE A 107 -7.43 1.07 -5.11
CA PHE A 107 -7.02 1.90 -6.23
C PHE A 107 -6.56 1.02 -7.39
N THR A 108 -7.52 0.51 -8.16
CA THR A 108 -7.28 -0.30 -9.37
C THR A 108 -7.00 0.59 -10.59
N PRO A 109 -6.51 0.03 -11.71
CA PRO A 109 -6.36 0.79 -12.96
C PRO A 109 -7.67 1.48 -13.41
N GLU A 110 -8.81 0.83 -13.21
CA GLU A 110 -10.13 1.38 -13.55
C GLU A 110 -10.51 2.56 -12.64
N VAL A 111 -10.21 2.47 -11.34
CA VAL A 111 -10.41 3.59 -10.40
C VAL A 111 -9.48 4.76 -10.75
N ALA A 112 -8.24 4.47 -11.14
CA ALA A 112 -7.26 5.48 -11.53
C ALA A 112 -7.68 6.31 -12.76
N GLU A 113 -8.57 5.80 -13.63
CA GLU A 113 -9.13 6.57 -14.76
C GLU A 113 -10.08 7.69 -14.28
N ALA A 114 -10.79 7.46 -13.18
CA ALA A 114 -11.78 8.39 -12.64
C ALA A 114 -11.28 9.21 -11.44
N PHE A 115 -10.19 8.78 -10.81
CA PHE A 115 -9.58 9.44 -9.64
C PHE A 115 -8.21 10.02 -10.01
N PRO A 116 -8.15 11.31 -10.42
CA PRO A 116 -6.88 11.94 -10.77
C PRO A 116 -6.00 12.11 -9.53
N VAL A 117 -4.73 11.71 -9.66
CA VAL A 117 -3.70 11.92 -8.64
C VAL A 117 -2.73 12.97 -9.16
N GLU A 118 -2.54 14.04 -8.40
CA GLU A 118 -1.66 15.14 -8.80
C GLU A 118 -0.19 14.68 -8.89
N PRO A 119 0.60 15.20 -9.86
CA PRO A 119 2.00 14.81 -10.04
C PRO A 119 2.86 14.84 -8.79
N LEU A 120 2.69 15.87 -7.94
CA LEU A 120 3.43 15.98 -6.68
C LEU A 120 2.99 14.93 -5.65
N GLU A 121 1.70 14.64 -5.55
CA GLU A 121 1.18 13.60 -4.65
C GLU A 121 1.70 12.22 -5.06
N ALA A 122 1.65 11.91 -6.35
CA ALA A 122 2.25 10.71 -6.91
C ALA A 122 3.76 10.66 -6.67
N GLY A 123 4.46 11.78 -6.88
CA GLY A 123 5.89 11.93 -6.63
C GLY A 123 6.28 11.62 -5.19
N ARG A 124 5.51 12.10 -4.20
CA ARG A 124 5.77 11.85 -2.77
C ARG A 124 5.58 10.38 -2.38
N ILE A 125 4.58 9.70 -2.94
CA ILE A 125 4.35 8.27 -2.70
C ILE A 125 5.48 7.44 -3.32
N VAL A 126 5.81 7.68 -4.59
CA VAL A 126 6.92 6.99 -5.26
C VAL A 126 8.25 7.25 -4.57
N TRP A 127 8.47 8.48 -4.10
CA TRP A 127 9.67 8.84 -3.33
C TRP A 127 9.77 8.05 -2.03
N LEU A 128 8.66 7.92 -1.27
CA LEU A 128 8.63 7.11 -0.05
C LEU A 128 8.96 5.65 -0.35
N ASP A 129 8.33 5.09 -1.39
CA ASP A 129 8.57 3.70 -1.78
C ASP A 129 10.01 3.48 -2.25
N ALA A 130 10.63 4.45 -2.93
CA ALA A 130 12.03 4.38 -3.33
C ALA A 130 13.01 4.52 -2.15
N LEU A 131 12.73 5.41 -1.19
CA LEU A 131 13.49 5.54 0.06
C LEU A 131 13.43 4.23 0.86
N THR A 132 12.25 3.62 0.95
CA THR A 132 12.00 2.42 1.76
C THR A 132 12.18 1.12 1.00
N VAL A 133 12.59 1.17 -0.27
CA VAL A 133 12.81 -0.02 -1.11
C VAL A 133 11.55 -0.88 -1.22
N ASN A 134 10.38 -0.24 -1.36
CA ASN A 134 9.11 -0.89 -1.60
C ASN A 134 8.86 -1.02 -3.11
N VAL A 135 9.27 -2.14 -3.70
CA VAL A 135 9.08 -2.42 -5.12
C VAL A 135 7.76 -3.15 -5.43
N ASP A 136 6.97 -3.46 -4.40
CA ASP A 136 5.74 -4.26 -4.51
C ASP A 136 4.52 -3.42 -4.93
N ARG A 137 4.59 -2.08 -4.77
CA ARG A 137 3.54 -1.15 -5.19
C ARG A 137 3.45 -1.05 -6.71
N THR A 138 2.67 -1.94 -7.30
CA THR A 138 2.55 -2.09 -8.76
C THR A 138 1.13 -1.81 -9.25
N VAL A 139 0.96 -1.65 -10.56
CA VAL A 139 -0.36 -1.46 -11.19
C VAL A 139 -1.38 -2.56 -10.85
N HIS A 140 -0.92 -3.77 -10.51
CA HIS A 140 -1.79 -4.92 -10.21
C HIS A 140 -1.90 -5.23 -8.71
N SER A 141 -1.02 -4.66 -7.90
CA SER A 141 -1.05 -4.73 -6.44
C SER A 141 -0.68 -3.35 -5.92
N SER A 142 -1.62 -2.41 -6.03
CA SER A 142 -1.32 -1.00 -5.76
C SER A 142 -1.11 -0.73 -4.28
N ASN A 143 -1.70 -1.55 -3.38
CA ASN A 143 -1.71 -1.34 -1.94
C ASN A 143 -2.10 0.11 -1.59
N LEU A 144 -2.95 0.71 -2.41
CA LEU A 144 -3.47 2.07 -2.30
C LEU A 144 -4.99 1.95 -2.26
N MET A 145 -5.64 2.80 -1.47
CA MET A 145 -7.09 2.84 -1.39
C MET A 145 -7.61 4.26 -1.61
N VAL A 146 -8.79 4.38 -2.20
CA VAL A 146 -9.57 5.61 -2.21
C VAL A 146 -10.59 5.52 -1.09
N TRP A 147 -10.54 6.46 -0.14
CA TRP A 147 -11.50 6.49 0.96
C TRP A 147 -12.55 7.58 0.72
N PRO A 148 -13.84 7.25 0.53
CA PRO A 148 -14.88 8.20 0.13
C PRO A 148 -15.29 9.20 1.23
N THR A 149 -14.98 8.91 2.49
CA THR A 149 -15.38 9.71 3.67
C THR A 149 -16.87 10.06 3.74
N PHE A 150 -17.74 9.29 3.07
CA PHE A 150 -19.21 9.40 3.08
C PHE A 150 -19.75 10.84 2.91
N GLY A 151 -19.08 11.67 2.12
CA GLY A 151 -19.48 13.06 1.85
C GLY A 151 -19.03 14.09 2.90
N ILE A 152 -18.28 13.69 3.92
CA ILE A 152 -17.69 14.59 4.93
C ILE A 152 -16.52 15.38 4.32
N ALA A 153 -15.71 14.72 3.49
CA ALA A 153 -14.60 15.33 2.77
C ALA A 153 -14.53 14.80 1.33
N PRO A 154 -13.74 15.42 0.44
CA PRO A 154 -13.42 14.82 -0.84
C PRO A 154 -12.68 13.49 -0.63
N PRO A 155 -12.93 12.48 -1.47
CA PRO A 155 -12.17 11.23 -1.43
C PRO A 155 -10.68 11.51 -1.57
N ARG A 156 -9.87 10.78 -0.82
CA ARG A 156 -8.42 10.90 -0.84
C ARG A 156 -7.78 9.54 -1.09
N LEU A 157 -6.58 9.57 -1.67
CA LEU A 157 -5.72 8.40 -1.78
C LEU A 157 -5.04 8.14 -0.43
N TRP A 158 -5.05 6.88 -0.01
CA TRP A 158 -4.43 6.36 1.21
C TRP A 158 -3.47 5.24 0.87
N LEU A 159 -2.33 5.21 1.54
CA LEU A 159 -1.37 4.11 1.49
C LEU A 159 -1.81 3.04 2.48
N ILE A 160 -1.70 1.79 2.07
CA ILE A 160 -1.78 0.63 2.93
C ILE A 160 -0.62 -0.32 2.59
N ASP A 161 -0.46 -1.34 3.42
CA ASP A 161 0.38 -2.50 3.20
C ASP A 161 1.81 -2.22 2.71
N HIS A 162 2.68 -1.95 3.68
CA HIS A 162 4.12 -1.81 3.50
C HIS A 162 4.90 -3.06 3.93
N GLY A 163 4.24 -4.20 4.13
CA GLY A 163 4.88 -5.43 4.61
C GLY A 163 5.99 -5.98 3.70
N ALA A 164 5.96 -5.62 2.41
CA ALA A 164 6.99 -5.97 1.42
C ALA A 164 8.08 -4.90 1.23
N ALA A 165 8.01 -3.79 1.98
CA ALA A 165 9.03 -2.75 1.97
C ALA A 165 10.27 -3.17 2.77
N LEU A 166 11.30 -2.31 2.76
CA LEU A 166 12.56 -2.49 3.46
C LEU A 166 13.30 -3.78 3.07
N VAL A 167 13.21 -4.21 1.80
CA VAL A 167 13.76 -5.49 1.31
C VAL A 167 15.20 -5.79 1.77
N PHE A 168 16.01 -4.74 1.96
CA PHE A 168 17.38 -4.85 2.51
C PHE A 168 17.44 -5.53 3.89
N HIS A 169 16.39 -5.47 4.72
CA HIS A 169 16.39 -6.05 6.07
C HIS A 169 16.33 -7.59 6.06
N HIS A 170 16.12 -8.22 4.90
CA HIS A 170 16.27 -9.67 4.74
C HIS A 170 17.73 -10.07 4.56
N ARG A 171 18.59 -9.13 4.17
CA ARG A 171 20.03 -9.32 3.99
C ARG A 171 20.77 -7.99 4.21
N TRP A 172 21.09 -7.73 5.48
CA TRP A 172 21.85 -6.55 5.89
C TRP A 172 23.24 -6.49 5.24
N ASP A 173 23.89 -7.65 5.06
CA ASP A 173 25.21 -7.74 4.44
C ASP A 173 25.16 -7.40 2.95
N GLY A 174 25.81 -6.29 2.59
CA GLY A 174 25.85 -5.76 1.22
C GLY A 174 24.63 -4.92 0.84
N ALA A 175 23.79 -4.54 1.81
CA ALA A 175 22.74 -3.55 1.59
C ALA A 175 23.37 -2.19 1.26
N ASP A 176 23.30 -1.80 0.00
CA ASP A 176 23.81 -0.53 -0.50
C ASP A 176 22.72 0.56 -0.41
N PRO A 177 22.92 1.63 0.38
CA PRO A 177 21.96 2.73 0.47
C PRO A 177 21.85 3.54 -0.82
N GLU A 178 22.83 3.50 -1.72
CA GLU A 178 22.81 4.22 -3.01
C GLU A 178 22.12 3.41 -4.12
N LYS A 179 21.81 2.13 -3.87
CA LYS A 179 21.25 1.25 -4.88
C LYS A 179 19.93 1.78 -5.45
N ARG A 180 19.90 1.90 -6.77
CA ARG A 180 18.70 2.23 -7.55
C ARG A 180 17.85 0.99 -7.80
N TYR A 181 16.54 1.15 -7.71
CA TYR A 181 15.55 0.12 -8.01
C TYR A 181 14.65 0.60 -9.16
N ASP A 182 14.07 -0.34 -9.90
CA ASP A 182 13.20 -0.06 -11.03
C ASP A 182 11.77 0.19 -10.57
N PHE A 183 11.28 1.41 -10.81
CA PHE A 183 9.92 1.86 -10.47
C PHE A 183 9.05 2.12 -11.70
N ARG A 184 9.46 1.68 -12.90
CA ARG A 184 8.69 1.91 -14.15
C ARG A 184 7.28 1.32 -14.12
N HIS A 185 7.08 0.24 -13.35
CA HIS A 185 5.79 -0.44 -13.20
C HIS A 185 5.03 -0.04 -11.93
N HIS A 186 5.44 1.05 -11.28
CA HIS A 186 4.77 1.57 -10.10
C HIS A 186 3.31 1.94 -10.41
N ALA A 187 2.40 1.71 -9.46
CA ALA A 187 0.96 1.97 -9.63
C ALA A 187 0.66 3.40 -10.10
N LEU A 188 1.42 4.37 -9.58
CA LEU A 188 1.30 5.80 -9.90
C LEU A 188 2.24 6.28 -11.02
N GLY A 189 2.93 5.38 -11.73
CA GLY A 189 3.84 5.76 -12.81
C GLY A 189 3.15 6.52 -13.96
N ARG A 190 1.84 6.28 -14.13
CA ARG A 190 0.98 6.96 -15.13
C ARG A 190 0.59 8.38 -14.74
N CYS A 191 0.77 8.75 -13.47
CA CYS A 191 0.38 10.05 -12.92
C CYS A 191 1.48 11.11 -13.10
N ALA A 192 2.47 10.86 -13.96
CA ALA A 192 3.65 11.71 -14.18
C ALA A 192 4.29 12.18 -12.86
N PRO A 193 4.70 11.26 -11.97
CA PRO A 193 5.13 11.59 -10.61
C PRO A 193 6.34 12.56 -10.61
N ASP A 194 6.19 13.70 -9.93
CA ASP A 194 7.27 14.69 -9.74
C ASP A 194 8.15 14.31 -8.55
N THR A 195 9.01 13.32 -8.76
CA THR A 195 9.91 12.81 -7.73
C THR A 195 11.00 13.80 -7.32
N ARG A 196 11.35 14.76 -8.19
CA ARG A 196 12.35 15.80 -7.86
C ARG A 196 11.78 16.83 -6.90
N ALA A 197 10.55 17.29 -7.13
CA ALA A 197 9.88 18.17 -6.18
C ALA A 197 9.61 17.46 -4.85
N ALA A 198 9.21 16.18 -4.90
CA ALA A 198 9.05 15.38 -3.70
C ALA A 198 10.36 15.22 -2.91
N ASP A 199 11.49 14.98 -3.57
CA ASP A 199 12.80 14.86 -2.92
C ASP A 199 13.21 16.16 -2.22
N ALA A 200 13.03 17.29 -2.90
CA ALA A 200 13.31 18.61 -2.33
C ALA A 200 12.43 18.91 -1.09
N GLU A 201 11.18 18.44 -1.06
CA GLU A 201 10.26 18.60 0.07
C GLU A 201 10.57 17.64 1.23
N LEU A 202 10.79 16.36 0.93
CA LEU A 202 10.74 15.28 1.91
C LEU A 202 12.12 14.89 2.45
N ALA A 203 13.17 14.90 1.64
CA ALA A 203 14.50 14.47 2.08
C ALA A 203 15.02 15.24 3.31
N PRO A 204 14.88 16.58 3.41
CA PRO A 204 15.33 17.33 4.58
C PRO A 204 14.55 17.00 5.87
N ARG A 205 13.36 16.39 5.76
CA ARG A 205 12.50 16.04 6.90
C ARG A 205 12.87 14.69 7.52
N VAL A 206 13.58 13.83 6.79
CA VAL A 206 14.01 12.50 7.28
C VAL A 206 15.34 12.63 8.03
N THR A 207 15.24 13.06 9.30
CA THR A 207 16.40 13.18 10.19
C THR A 207 16.64 11.89 10.98
N GLU A 208 17.85 11.71 11.52
CA GLU A 208 18.10 10.61 12.47
C GLU A 208 17.17 10.65 13.67
N GLU A 209 16.83 11.84 14.17
CA GLU A 209 15.90 11.98 15.30
C GLU A 209 14.50 11.46 14.95
N LEU A 210 13.98 11.82 13.76
CA LEU A 210 12.71 11.29 13.29
C LEU A 210 12.76 9.76 13.16
N LEU A 211 13.81 9.24 12.53
CA LEU A 211 13.98 7.80 12.34
C LEU A 211 14.09 7.06 13.67
N ARG A 212 14.84 7.60 14.65
CA ARG A 212 14.97 7.04 16.01
C ARG A 212 13.62 6.96 16.72
N ARG A 213 12.79 8.02 16.63
CA ARG A 213 11.43 8.00 17.19
C ARG A 213 10.58 6.92 16.53
N ILE A 214 10.57 6.84 15.20
CA ILE A 214 9.79 5.86 14.45
C ILE A 214 10.23 4.43 14.78
N VAL A 215 11.54 4.14 14.72
CA VAL A 215 11.99 2.78 14.98
C VAL A 215 11.70 2.38 16.41
N ALA A 216 11.66 3.29 17.39
CA ALA A 216 11.30 2.99 18.78
C ALA A 216 9.84 2.52 18.96
N GLU A 217 8.97 2.76 17.98
CA GLU A 217 7.58 2.29 17.97
C GLU A 217 7.45 0.77 17.77
N VAL A 218 8.47 0.13 17.19
CA VAL A 218 8.46 -1.32 16.93
C VAL A 218 8.66 -2.10 18.24
N PRO A 219 7.85 -3.09 18.61
CA PRO A 219 8.08 -3.90 19.82
C PRO A 219 9.38 -4.71 19.81
N ASP A 220 10.05 -4.82 20.96
CA ASP A 220 11.28 -5.61 21.13
C ASP A 220 11.10 -7.08 20.72
N ALA A 221 9.92 -7.65 21.01
CA ALA A 221 9.58 -9.02 20.64
C ALA A 221 9.64 -9.27 19.12
N TRP A 222 9.48 -8.22 18.31
CA TRP A 222 9.54 -8.33 16.85
C TRP A 222 10.97 -8.21 16.30
N LEU A 223 11.91 -7.67 17.09
CA LEU A 223 13.31 -7.50 16.72
C LEU A 223 14.23 -8.55 17.38
N THR A 224 13.77 -9.20 18.44
CA THR A 224 14.53 -10.22 19.17
C THR A 224 14.84 -11.42 18.28
N GLY A 225 16.11 -11.84 18.29
CA GLY A 225 16.61 -12.97 17.51
C GLY A 225 16.88 -12.66 16.04
N GLU A 226 16.92 -11.37 15.65
CA GLU A 226 17.32 -10.97 14.29
C GLU A 226 18.76 -11.38 13.99
N ALA A 227 18.95 -12.10 12.89
CA ALA A 227 20.27 -12.63 12.52
C ALA A 227 21.27 -11.50 12.26
N GLY A 228 22.47 -11.62 12.84
CA GLY A 228 23.53 -10.61 12.75
C GLY A 228 23.47 -9.53 13.83
N PHE A 229 22.48 -9.55 14.73
CA PHE A 229 22.32 -8.59 15.82
C PHE A 229 22.17 -9.27 17.17
N THR A 230 22.70 -8.63 18.21
CA THR A 230 22.66 -9.15 19.59
C THR A 230 21.49 -8.62 20.40
N THR A 231 20.95 -7.45 20.04
CA THR A 231 19.89 -6.77 20.79
C THR A 231 18.88 -6.08 19.85
N PRO A 232 17.62 -5.89 20.28
CA PRO A 232 16.64 -5.08 19.55
C PRO A 232 17.16 -3.68 19.19
N ASP A 233 17.84 -3.01 20.12
CA ASP A 233 18.41 -1.67 19.89
C ASP A 233 19.44 -1.66 18.77
N ALA A 234 20.29 -2.69 18.67
CA ALA A 234 21.23 -2.80 17.57
C ALA A 234 20.53 -2.91 16.20
N VAL A 235 19.36 -3.57 16.14
CA VAL A 235 18.54 -3.66 14.92
C VAL A 235 17.93 -2.28 14.60
N ARG A 236 17.40 -1.57 15.60
CA ARG A 236 16.88 -0.19 15.43
C ARG A 236 17.93 0.74 14.87
N GLU A 237 19.14 0.72 15.43
CA GLU A 237 20.26 1.52 14.93
C GLU A 237 20.65 1.15 13.49
N ALA A 238 20.51 -0.11 13.09
CA ALA A 238 20.76 -0.52 11.71
C ALA A 238 19.74 0.07 10.73
N TYR A 239 18.46 0.08 11.08
CA TYR A 239 17.41 0.75 10.29
C TYR A 239 17.68 2.25 10.19
N VAL A 240 17.96 2.93 11.31
CA VAL A 240 18.27 4.37 11.33
C VAL A 240 19.44 4.68 10.42
N ARG A 241 20.55 3.94 10.57
CA ARG A 241 21.76 4.13 9.76
C ARG A 241 21.51 3.94 8.27
N TYR A 242 20.81 2.86 7.90
CA TYR A 242 20.53 2.57 6.49
C TYR A 242 19.61 3.63 5.87
N LEU A 243 18.47 3.93 6.50
CA LEU A 243 17.50 4.89 5.96
C LEU A 243 18.06 6.31 5.92
N HIS A 244 18.83 6.71 6.94
CA HIS A 244 19.49 8.02 6.95
C HIS A 244 20.57 8.12 5.87
N ALA A 245 21.42 7.09 5.72
CA ALA A 245 22.41 7.06 4.64
C ALA A 245 21.74 7.11 3.26
N ARG A 246 20.64 6.35 3.08
CA ARG A 246 19.88 6.30 1.84
C ARG A 246 19.25 7.65 1.51
N VAL A 247 18.55 8.31 2.45
CA VAL A 247 17.95 9.63 2.14
C VAL A 247 19.00 10.69 1.80
N ARG A 248 20.19 10.62 2.43
CA ARG A 248 21.33 11.49 2.10
C ARG A 248 21.90 11.24 0.70
N ALA A 249 21.68 10.06 0.14
CA ALA A 249 22.09 9.66 -1.20
C ALA A 249 20.94 9.72 -2.22
N SER A 250 19.86 10.49 -1.95
CA SER A 250 18.68 10.52 -2.82
C SER A 250 18.98 10.73 -4.30
N ALA A 251 19.92 11.62 -4.60
CA ALA A 251 20.37 11.90 -5.96
C ALA A 251 20.89 10.67 -6.74
N ALA A 252 21.33 9.61 -6.05
CA ALA A 252 21.85 8.38 -6.67
C ALA A 252 20.75 7.37 -7.04
N TRP A 253 19.64 7.32 -6.30
CA TRP A 253 18.60 6.31 -6.48
C TRP A 253 17.23 6.86 -6.90
N LEU A 254 17.04 8.19 -6.90
CA LEU A 254 15.75 8.82 -7.19
C LEU A 254 15.18 8.32 -8.53
N PRO A 255 13.97 7.73 -8.55
CA PRO A 255 13.36 7.31 -9.80
C PRO A 255 12.92 8.51 -10.62
N THR A 256 13.29 8.55 -11.89
CA THR A 256 12.92 9.60 -12.85
C THR A 256 12.37 9.04 -14.14
N ASP A 257 12.44 7.71 -14.30
CA ASP A 257 12.17 7.02 -15.55
C ASP A 257 10.79 6.38 -15.40
N PHE A 258 9.76 7.11 -15.81
CA PHE A 258 8.38 6.66 -15.81
C PHE A 258 7.85 6.58 -17.25
N PRO A 259 6.89 5.68 -17.55
CA PRO A 259 6.40 5.51 -18.90
C PRO A 259 5.83 6.81 -19.46
N ALA A 260 6.21 7.16 -20.68
CA ALA A 260 5.64 8.32 -21.35
C ALA A 260 4.14 8.08 -21.67
N PRO A 261 3.31 9.13 -21.79
CA PRO A 261 1.90 8.99 -22.17
C PRO A 261 1.68 8.15 -23.44
N GLU A 262 2.59 8.26 -24.41
CA GLU A 262 2.57 7.49 -25.67
C GLU A 262 2.83 5.98 -25.44
N GLU A 263 3.76 5.65 -24.55
CA GLU A 263 4.06 4.27 -24.17
C GLU A 263 2.89 3.63 -23.43
N LEU A 264 2.23 4.41 -22.56
CA LEU A 264 1.04 4.01 -21.81
C LEU A 264 -0.15 3.74 -22.73
N ALA A 265 -0.40 4.64 -23.69
CA ALA A 265 -1.44 4.48 -24.70
C ALA A 265 -1.19 3.25 -25.60
N ALA A 266 0.07 3.02 -26.00
CA ALA A 266 0.45 1.83 -26.76
C ALA A 266 0.23 0.54 -25.95
N ASP A 267 0.53 0.56 -24.66
CA ASP A 267 0.29 -0.56 -23.75
C ASP A 267 -1.20 -0.86 -23.55
N GLU A 268 -2.03 0.16 -23.41
CA GLU A 268 -3.48 0.03 -23.35
C GLU A 268 -4.07 -0.52 -24.65
N ALA A 269 -3.62 -0.01 -25.81
CA ALA A 269 -4.02 -0.53 -27.10
C ALA A 269 -3.66 -2.03 -27.24
N ARG A 270 -2.46 -2.43 -26.80
CA ARG A 270 -2.03 -3.83 -26.75
C ARG A 270 -2.89 -4.67 -25.80
N ARG A 271 -3.27 -4.16 -24.64
CA ARG A 271 -4.16 -4.86 -23.69
C ARG A 271 -5.57 -5.00 -24.26
N ALA A 272 -6.17 -3.92 -24.76
CA ALA A 272 -7.48 -3.93 -25.39
C ALA A 272 -7.53 -4.91 -26.57
N ALA A 273 -6.47 -4.98 -27.37
CA ALA A 273 -6.33 -5.95 -28.45
C ALA A 273 -6.27 -7.41 -27.94
N ARG A 274 -5.48 -7.70 -26.89
CA ARG A 274 -5.41 -9.03 -26.25
C ARG A 274 -6.76 -9.46 -25.65
N THR A 275 -7.42 -8.56 -24.92
CA THR A 275 -8.75 -8.82 -24.36
C THR A 275 -9.80 -9.05 -25.46
N ARG A 276 -9.74 -8.31 -26.58
CA ARG A 276 -10.59 -8.56 -27.75
C ARG A 276 -10.28 -9.88 -28.43
N GLN A 277 -9.01 -10.31 -28.49
CA GLN A 277 -8.62 -11.60 -29.09
C GLN A 277 -9.08 -12.79 -28.24
N GLY A 278 -8.98 -12.70 -26.91
CA GLY A 278 -9.40 -13.75 -25.97
C GLY A 278 -10.92 -13.87 -25.76
N ARG A 279 -11.73 -12.94 -26.29
CA ARG A 279 -13.19 -13.03 -26.24
C ARG A 279 -13.71 -14.09 -27.22
N PRO A 280 -14.77 -14.84 -26.89
CA PRO A 280 -15.51 -15.65 -27.87
C PRO A 280 -16.09 -14.76 -28.98
N ASP A 281 -16.19 -15.26 -30.22
CA ASP A 281 -16.60 -14.44 -31.38
C ASP A 281 -17.99 -13.80 -31.26
N TRP A 282 -18.90 -14.42 -30.51
CA TRP A 282 -20.24 -13.89 -30.21
C TRP A 282 -20.23 -12.66 -29.28
N LEU A 283 -19.11 -12.41 -28.58
CA LEU A 283 -18.90 -11.28 -27.66
C LEU A 283 -18.06 -10.15 -28.30
N LYS A 284 -17.49 -10.40 -29.49
CA LYS A 284 -16.73 -9.39 -30.26
C LYS A 284 -17.63 -8.48 -31.11
N ARG A 285 -18.89 -8.89 -31.31
CA ARG A 285 -19.91 -8.14 -32.06
C ARG A 285 -21.15 -7.98 -31.18
N VAL A 286 -21.06 -7.16 -30.14
CA VAL A 286 -22.30 -6.67 -29.49
C VAL A 286 -22.85 -5.58 -30.42
N PRO A 287 -24.02 -5.76 -31.05
CA PRO A 287 -24.66 -4.67 -31.79
C PRO A 287 -25.01 -3.56 -30.80
N ASP A 288 -24.82 -2.31 -31.20
CA ASP A 288 -25.31 -1.17 -30.43
C ASP A 288 -26.84 -1.25 -30.33
N LEU A 289 -27.34 -1.76 -29.19
CA LEU A 289 -28.77 -1.86 -28.89
C LEU A 289 -29.36 -0.51 -28.40
N HIS A 290 -28.57 0.56 -28.40
CA HIS A 290 -28.99 1.91 -28.05
C HIS A 290 -28.78 2.93 -29.17
N GLY A 291 -28.67 2.46 -30.41
CA GLY A 291 -28.83 3.32 -31.59
C GLY A 291 -30.23 3.94 -31.62
N ARG A 292 -30.38 5.14 -31.05
CA ARG A 292 -31.49 6.02 -31.45
C ARG A 292 -31.31 6.28 -32.95
N PRO A 293 -32.33 6.06 -33.80
CA PRO A 293 -32.21 6.47 -35.19
C PRO A 293 -31.99 7.99 -35.23
N ALA A 294 -31.16 8.45 -36.16
CA ALA A 294 -31.06 9.87 -36.45
C ALA A 294 -32.46 10.37 -36.83
N ALA A 295 -32.93 11.44 -36.17
CA ALA A 295 -34.13 12.13 -36.62
C ALA A 295 -33.80 12.78 -37.97
N GLU A 296 -34.25 12.18 -39.06
CA GLU A 296 -34.29 12.85 -40.37
C GLU A 296 -35.29 14.00 -40.26
N GLN A 297 -34.79 15.24 -40.24
CA GLN A 297 -35.62 16.40 -40.54
C GLN A 297 -35.85 16.44 -42.06
N ASP A 298 -37.02 15.98 -42.48
CA ASP A 298 -37.50 16.20 -43.84
C ASP A 298 -38.00 17.65 -43.97
N TRP A 299 -37.25 18.44 -44.76
CA TRP A 299 -37.56 19.82 -45.11
C TRP A 299 -38.26 19.93 -46.49
N SER A 300 -38.96 18.89 -46.95
CA SER A 300 -39.73 18.96 -48.19
C SER A 300 -41.12 19.57 -47.99
N VAL A 301 -41.24 20.78 -48.55
CA VAL A 301 -42.46 21.54 -48.79
C VAL A 301 -43.39 20.78 -49.72
N HIS A 302 -44.68 20.65 -49.35
CA HIS A 302 -45.75 20.58 -50.34
C HIS A 302 -46.88 21.56 -50.02
N LEU A 303 -46.96 22.55 -50.90
CA LEU A 303 -48.12 23.40 -51.19
C LEU A 303 -49.29 22.52 -51.64
N GLY A 304 -50.47 22.79 -51.08
CA GLY A 304 -51.77 22.21 -51.42
C GLY A 304 -52.82 22.71 -50.46
#